data_AF-A0AAV8YKR5-F1
#
_entry.id   AF-A0AAV8YKR5-F1
#
_cell.length_a   1.000
_cell.length_b   1.000
_cell.length_c   1.000
_cell.angle_alpha   90.00
_cell.angle_beta   90.00
_cell.angle_gamma   90.00
#
_symmetry.space_group_name_H-M   'P 1'
#
loop_
_entity.id
_entity.type
_entity.pdbx_description
1 polymer ?
#
loop_
_entity_poly.entity_id
_entity_poly.type
_entity_poly.pdbx_seq_one_letter_code
_entity_poly.pdbx_strand_id
1 'polypeptide(L)'
;MGKRKATVEGNPNHDFCEFLTELAEYEKNVNRNIHKYNVYRKASSVLATHPTRVKSGDEAKKLQGIGEKISKKIDEFLQTRKLLKLENIHSDSTNAAINTLTRVSGIGPSKAHSLVKEGIMTIEDLKKHTDKLTHHQIIGLKYFEDFEKKIPRAEIEEIEKVINKELHSLDPDYKVTICGSYRRGKAESGDIDTLITHPSLTSDKVDKKHKNHMLKNIVSTLEKCGLITETLSLGRYQGACKLDVDHPHKEAGYKVNASRPVLLLHTLFYRFRCV
;
A
#
# COMPACT_ATOMS: atom_id res chain seq x y z
N MET A 1 -7.91 13.52 18.70
CA MET A 1 -9.06 12.60 18.59
C MET A 1 -8.77 11.55 17.52
N GLY A 2 -8.50 10.30 17.94
CA GLY A 2 -8.02 9.23 17.07
C GLY A 2 -9.14 8.59 16.25
N LYS A 3 -8.96 8.50 14.93
CA LYS A 3 -9.84 7.72 14.05
C LYS A 3 -9.50 6.24 14.22
N ARG A 4 -10.24 5.55 15.09
CA ARG A 4 -10.21 4.09 15.24
C ARG A 4 -10.72 3.46 13.94
N LYS A 5 -9.97 2.49 13.41
CA LYS A 5 -10.45 1.58 12.38
C LYS A 5 -10.61 0.25 13.10
N ALA A 6 -11.86 -0.13 13.39
CA ALA A 6 -12.15 -1.45 13.94
C ALA A 6 -11.68 -2.51 12.93
N THR A 7 -10.91 -3.46 13.41
CA THR A 7 -10.67 -4.74 12.76
C THR A 7 -12.02 -5.45 12.60
N VAL A 8 -12.27 -5.95 11.39
CA VAL A 8 -13.55 -6.52 10.95
C VAL A 8 -13.65 -7.97 11.42
N GLU A 9 -13.91 -8.15 12.70
CA GLU A 9 -14.71 -9.28 13.18
C GLU A 9 -16.07 -8.69 13.57
N GLY A 10 -17.13 -9.06 12.84
CA GLY A 10 -18.49 -8.62 13.13
C GLY A 10 -18.97 -7.33 12.47
N ASN A 11 -18.37 -6.85 11.37
CA ASN A 11 -19.01 -5.77 10.57
C ASN A 11 -20.29 -6.31 9.91
N PRO A 12 -21.49 -5.82 10.30
CA PRO A 12 -22.74 -6.33 9.76
C PRO A 12 -22.94 -5.98 8.28
N ASN A 13 -22.17 -5.02 7.73
CA ASN A 13 -22.28 -4.52 6.36
C ASN A 13 -21.07 -4.92 5.50
N HIS A 14 -20.38 -6.02 5.84
CA HIS A 14 -19.16 -6.44 5.15
C HIS A 14 -19.35 -6.64 3.64
N ASP A 15 -20.40 -7.33 3.23
CA ASP A 15 -20.76 -7.58 1.82
C ASP A 15 -20.95 -6.28 1.02
N PHE A 16 -21.58 -5.26 1.64
CA PHE A 16 -21.68 -3.94 1.01
C PHE A 16 -20.31 -3.29 0.84
N CYS A 17 -19.45 -3.43 1.84
CA CYS A 17 -18.11 -2.88 1.80
C CYS A 17 -17.25 -3.52 0.72
N GLU A 18 -17.42 -4.82 0.47
CA GLU A 18 -16.73 -5.58 -0.59
C GLU A 18 -17.12 -5.07 -1.96
N PHE A 19 -18.41 -5.12 -2.33
CA PHE A 19 -18.84 -4.74 -3.67
C PHE A 19 -18.55 -3.26 -3.95
N LEU A 20 -18.65 -2.38 -2.94
CA LEU A 20 -18.31 -0.96 -3.09
C LEU A 20 -16.80 -0.76 -3.26
N THR A 21 -15.97 -1.57 -2.59
CA THR A 21 -14.51 -1.52 -2.79
C THR A 21 -14.14 -1.98 -4.19
N GLU A 22 -14.79 -3.02 -4.69
CA GLU A 22 -14.60 -3.51 -6.04
C GLU A 22 -15.02 -2.49 -7.10
N LEU A 23 -16.20 -1.87 -6.94
CA LEU A 23 -16.63 -0.76 -7.80
C LEU A 23 -15.66 0.42 -7.74
N ALA A 24 -15.08 0.70 -6.58
CA ALA A 24 -14.07 1.76 -6.46
C ALA A 24 -12.83 1.45 -7.31
N GLU A 25 -12.27 0.25 -7.17
CA GLU A 25 -11.09 -0.16 -7.95
C GLU A 25 -11.38 -0.18 -9.45
N TYR A 26 -12.56 -0.63 -9.87
CA TYR A 26 -12.98 -0.54 -11.27
C TYR A 26 -12.99 0.91 -11.78
N GLU A 27 -13.60 1.84 -11.04
CA GLU A 27 -13.63 3.25 -11.47
C GLU A 27 -12.22 3.85 -11.52
N LYS A 28 -11.31 3.46 -10.62
CA LYS A 28 -9.92 3.93 -10.60
C LYS A 28 -9.07 3.33 -11.72
N ASN A 29 -9.13 2.02 -11.92
CA ASN A 29 -8.21 1.28 -12.78
C ASN A 29 -8.70 1.24 -14.22
N VAL A 30 -9.99 0.97 -14.42
CA VAL A 30 -10.58 0.89 -15.76
C VAL A 30 -11.00 2.28 -16.23
N ASN A 31 -11.91 2.94 -15.51
CA ASN A 31 -12.45 4.24 -15.95
C ASN A 31 -11.54 5.43 -15.66
N ARG A 32 -10.44 5.24 -14.92
CA ARG A 32 -9.50 6.31 -14.53
C ARG A 32 -10.17 7.49 -13.81
N ASN A 33 -11.27 7.23 -13.11
CA ASN A 33 -12.11 8.20 -12.43
C ASN A 33 -11.85 8.20 -10.91
N ILE A 34 -10.90 9.04 -10.49
CA ILE A 34 -10.50 9.15 -9.08
C ILE A 34 -11.61 9.70 -8.17
N HIS A 35 -12.47 10.56 -8.69
CA HIS A 35 -13.58 11.14 -7.91
C HIS A 35 -14.60 10.07 -7.53
N LYS A 36 -14.99 9.21 -8.48
CA LYS A 36 -15.90 8.09 -8.21
C LYS A 36 -15.25 7.04 -7.31
N TYR A 37 -13.97 6.73 -7.51
CA TYR A 37 -13.22 5.89 -6.58
C TYR A 37 -13.33 6.40 -5.14
N ASN A 38 -13.07 7.69 -4.92
CA ASN A 38 -13.15 8.30 -3.58
C ASN A 38 -14.58 8.26 -3.00
N VAL A 39 -15.60 8.45 -3.84
CA VAL A 39 -17.01 8.37 -3.43
C VAL A 39 -17.36 6.96 -2.95
N TYR A 40 -17.02 5.91 -3.70
CA TYR A 40 -17.27 4.53 -3.29
C TYR A 40 -16.47 4.13 -2.05
N ARG A 41 -15.20 4.54 -1.94
CA ARG A 41 -14.38 4.31 -0.73
C ARG A 41 -14.94 4.99 0.51
N LYS A 42 -15.47 6.22 0.36
CA LYS A 42 -16.13 6.93 1.44
C LYS A 42 -17.39 6.19 1.90
N ALA A 43 -18.24 5.76 0.97
CA ALA A 43 -19.44 4.98 1.28
C ALA A 43 -19.10 3.65 1.99
N SER A 44 -18.13 2.89 1.48
CA SER A 44 -17.64 1.66 2.11
C SER A 44 -17.12 1.92 3.52
N SER A 45 -16.33 2.99 3.73
CA SER A 45 -15.83 3.34 5.06
C SER A 45 -16.95 3.71 6.05
N VAL A 46 -18.02 4.35 5.58
CA VAL A 46 -19.17 4.74 6.42
C VAL A 46 -19.94 3.49 6.85
N LEU A 47 -20.21 2.57 5.92
CA LEU A 47 -20.88 1.30 6.20
C LEU A 47 -20.06 0.40 7.13
N ALA A 48 -18.73 0.38 6.95
CA ALA A 48 -17.83 -0.40 7.80
C ALA A 48 -17.82 0.05 9.27
N THR A 49 -18.18 1.31 9.54
CA THR A 49 -18.28 1.87 10.90
C THR A 49 -19.71 1.87 11.43
N HIS A 50 -20.69 1.50 10.61
CA HIS A 50 -22.09 1.51 11.02
C HIS A 50 -22.40 0.26 11.86
N PRO A 51 -22.92 0.42 13.10
CA PRO A 51 -23.00 -0.66 14.09
C PRO A 51 -24.07 -1.72 13.76
N THR A 52 -25.04 -1.38 12.92
CA THR A 52 -26.18 -2.23 12.59
C THR A 52 -26.19 -2.60 11.11
N ARG A 53 -26.88 -3.70 10.78
CA ARG A 53 -27.10 -4.07 9.38
C ARG A 53 -28.05 -3.08 8.73
N VAL A 54 -27.62 -2.45 7.63
CA VAL A 54 -28.49 -1.62 6.80
C VAL A 54 -29.48 -2.51 6.05
N LYS A 55 -30.77 -2.17 6.13
CA LYS A 55 -31.89 -2.97 5.61
C LYS A 55 -32.50 -2.43 4.31
N SER A 56 -32.19 -1.19 3.94
CA SER A 56 -32.63 -0.59 2.68
C SER A 56 -31.66 0.50 2.20
N GLY A 57 -31.75 0.84 0.92
CA GLY A 57 -31.05 1.97 0.34
C GLY A 57 -31.48 3.30 0.94
N ASP A 58 -32.75 3.46 1.33
CA ASP A 58 -33.23 4.67 2.01
C ASP A 58 -32.59 4.85 3.39
N GLU A 59 -32.39 3.77 4.14
CA GLU A 59 -31.62 3.79 5.38
C GLU A 59 -30.16 4.15 5.09
N ALA A 60 -29.55 3.53 4.08
CA ALA A 60 -28.19 3.85 3.67
C ALA A 60 -28.01 5.32 3.29
N LYS A 61 -28.98 5.90 2.57
CA LYS A 61 -28.95 7.28 2.06
C LYS A 61 -28.96 8.34 3.17
N LYS A 62 -29.43 7.99 4.37
CA LYS A 62 -29.34 8.86 5.56
C LYS A 62 -27.89 9.00 6.06
N LEU A 63 -27.00 8.09 5.69
CA LEU A 63 -25.60 8.11 6.10
C LEU A 63 -24.80 9.09 5.22
N GLN A 64 -24.05 9.98 5.87
CA GLN A 64 -23.28 11.02 5.18
C GLN A 64 -22.22 10.40 4.25
N GLY A 65 -22.37 10.63 2.94
CA GLY A 65 -21.47 10.10 1.92
C GLY A 65 -22.07 8.97 1.07
N ILE A 66 -23.31 8.57 1.36
CA ILE A 66 -24.10 7.66 0.54
C ILE A 66 -25.20 8.47 -0.16
N GLY A 67 -25.16 8.50 -1.49
CA GLY A 67 -26.17 9.18 -2.31
C GLY A 67 -27.06 8.19 -3.09
N GLU A 68 -28.00 8.75 -3.85
CA GLU A 68 -29.02 8.03 -4.63
C GLU A 68 -28.50 6.84 -5.45
N LYS A 69 -27.34 6.99 -6.10
CA LYS A 69 -26.77 5.94 -6.95
C LYS A 69 -26.18 4.78 -6.18
N ILE A 70 -25.77 5.00 -4.93
CA ILE A 70 -25.21 3.97 -4.05
C ILE A 70 -26.34 3.29 -3.28
N SER A 71 -27.32 4.06 -2.78
CA SER A 71 -28.52 3.49 -2.14
C SER A 71 -29.23 2.50 -3.05
N LYS A 72 -29.45 2.84 -4.32
CA LYS A 72 -30.04 1.91 -5.30
C LYS A 72 -29.25 0.62 -5.49
N LYS A 73 -27.91 0.67 -5.39
CA LYS A 73 -27.06 -0.54 -5.48
C LYS A 73 -27.19 -1.40 -4.23
N ILE A 74 -27.34 -0.77 -3.07
CA ILE A 74 -27.60 -1.48 -1.82
C ILE A 74 -28.96 -2.17 -1.90
N ASP A 75 -29.99 -1.51 -2.42
CA ASP A 75 -31.30 -2.13 -2.65
C ASP A 75 -31.23 -3.31 -3.65
N GLU A 76 -30.59 -3.10 -4.80
CA GLU A 76 -30.37 -4.16 -5.81
C GLU A 76 -29.67 -5.38 -5.18
N PHE A 77 -28.61 -5.14 -4.41
CA PHE A 77 -27.86 -6.20 -3.76
C PHE A 77 -28.65 -6.89 -2.65
N LEU A 78 -29.45 -6.16 -1.88
CA LEU A 78 -30.33 -6.73 -0.85
C LEU A 78 -31.40 -7.65 -1.47
N GLN A 79 -31.93 -7.28 -2.64
CA GLN A 79 -32.96 -8.05 -3.34
C GLN A 79 -32.40 -9.28 -4.06
N THR A 80 -31.27 -9.12 -4.75
CA THR A 80 -30.77 -10.13 -5.71
C THR A 80 -29.52 -10.85 -5.25
N ARG A 81 -28.85 -10.36 -4.20
CA ARG A 81 -27.49 -10.77 -3.76
C ARG A 81 -26.41 -10.61 -4.82
N LYS A 82 -26.71 -9.87 -5.90
CA LYS A 82 -25.82 -9.62 -7.02
C LYS A 82 -25.88 -8.14 -7.41
N LEU A 83 -24.94 -7.73 -8.24
CA LEU A 83 -24.96 -6.41 -8.85
C LEU A 83 -24.71 -6.58 -10.34
N LEU A 84 -25.70 -6.28 -11.18
CA LEU A 84 -25.59 -6.49 -12.63
C LEU A 84 -24.37 -5.76 -13.21
N LYS A 85 -24.06 -4.58 -12.67
CA LYS A 85 -22.86 -3.84 -13.06
C LYS A 85 -21.57 -4.62 -12.78
N LEU A 86 -21.46 -5.31 -11.65
CA LEU A 86 -20.28 -6.10 -11.32
C LEU A 86 -20.18 -7.36 -12.17
N GLU A 87 -21.30 -8.04 -12.42
CA GLU A 87 -21.35 -9.20 -13.34
C GLU A 87 -20.81 -8.82 -14.73
N ASN A 88 -21.24 -7.66 -15.26
CA ASN A 88 -20.73 -7.15 -16.53
C ASN A 88 -19.23 -6.83 -16.47
N ILE A 89 -18.75 -6.25 -15.37
CA ILE A 89 -17.33 -5.97 -15.16
C ILE A 89 -16.51 -7.26 -15.13
N HIS A 90 -17.01 -8.32 -14.47
CA HIS A 90 -16.35 -9.62 -14.38
C HIS A 90 -16.31 -10.35 -15.71
N SER A 91 -17.32 -10.18 -16.55
CA SER A 91 -17.38 -10.82 -17.88
C SER A 91 -16.39 -10.23 -18.89
N ASP A 92 -15.84 -9.05 -18.63
CA ASP A 92 -14.96 -8.35 -19.57
C ASP A 92 -13.48 -8.68 -19.28
N SER A 93 -12.88 -9.45 -20.19
CA SER A 93 -11.47 -9.86 -20.12
C SER A 93 -10.49 -8.68 -20.14
N THR A 94 -10.85 -7.56 -20.77
CA THR A 94 -10.04 -6.33 -20.79
C THR A 94 -9.97 -5.72 -19.39
N ASN A 95 -11.10 -5.69 -18.68
CA ASN A 95 -11.16 -5.16 -17.32
C ASN A 95 -10.39 -6.05 -16.33
N ALA A 96 -10.54 -7.37 -16.47
CA ALA A 96 -9.78 -8.34 -15.68
C ALA A 96 -8.26 -8.18 -15.90
N ALA A 97 -7.83 -8.00 -17.14
CA ALA A 97 -6.42 -7.76 -17.48
C ALA A 97 -5.91 -6.44 -16.87
N ILE A 98 -6.64 -5.33 -17.03
CA ILE A 98 -6.27 -4.04 -16.45
C ILE A 98 -6.11 -4.14 -14.91
N ASN A 99 -7.08 -4.76 -14.24
CA ASN A 99 -7.01 -4.96 -12.79
C ASN A 99 -5.83 -5.85 -12.37
N THR A 100 -5.53 -6.90 -13.15
CA THR A 100 -4.39 -7.78 -12.90
C THR A 100 -3.07 -7.03 -13.04
N LEU A 101 -2.87 -6.30 -14.13
CA LEU A 101 -1.61 -5.59 -14.39
C LEU A 101 -1.38 -4.42 -13.42
N THR A 102 -2.45 -3.74 -12.96
CA THR A 102 -2.32 -2.64 -11.99
C THR A 102 -1.92 -3.10 -10.58
N ARG A 103 -1.95 -4.40 -10.28
CA ARG A 103 -1.40 -4.96 -9.04
C ARG A 103 0.14 -4.94 -9.02
N VAL A 104 0.78 -4.90 -10.18
CA VAL A 104 2.24 -4.83 -10.29
C VAL A 104 2.71 -3.43 -9.88
N SER A 105 3.62 -3.36 -8.90
CA SER A 105 4.17 -2.08 -8.42
C SER A 105 4.80 -1.29 -9.58
N GLY A 106 4.42 -0.01 -9.71
CA GLY A 106 4.87 0.86 -10.81
C GLY A 106 3.99 0.81 -12.07
N ILE A 107 3.02 -0.10 -12.16
CA ILE A 107 2.02 -0.12 -13.23
C ILE A 107 0.73 0.56 -12.75
N GLY A 108 0.53 1.80 -13.19
CA GLY A 108 -0.73 2.51 -12.99
C GLY A 108 -1.76 2.26 -14.10
N PRO A 109 -3.00 2.75 -13.93
CA PRO A 109 -4.10 2.57 -14.89
C PRO A 109 -3.72 2.91 -16.34
N SER A 110 -2.99 4.02 -16.55
CA SER A 110 -2.59 4.44 -17.89
C SER A 110 -1.65 3.44 -18.58
N LYS A 111 -0.70 2.85 -17.83
CA LYS A 111 0.24 1.88 -18.39
C LYS A 111 -0.44 0.53 -18.60
N ALA A 112 -1.31 0.09 -17.69
CA ALA A 112 -2.09 -1.13 -17.85
C ALA A 112 -2.96 -1.09 -19.12
N HIS A 113 -3.65 0.02 -19.38
CA HIS A 113 -4.41 0.22 -20.63
C HIS A 113 -3.52 0.14 -21.87
N SER A 114 -2.32 0.73 -21.85
CA SER A 114 -1.37 0.64 -22.97
C SER A 114 -0.95 -0.80 -23.24
N LEU A 115 -0.59 -1.53 -22.18
CA LEU A 115 -0.15 -2.94 -22.28
C LEU A 115 -1.26 -3.83 -22.84
N VAL A 116 -2.50 -3.67 -22.39
CA VAL A 116 -3.63 -4.46 -22.90
C VAL A 116 -3.92 -4.14 -24.36
N LYS A 117 -3.80 -2.88 -24.80
CA LYS A 117 -3.91 -2.53 -26.24
C LYS A 117 -2.84 -3.19 -27.09
N GLU A 118 -1.69 -3.49 -26.51
CA GLU A 118 -0.59 -4.21 -27.14
C GLU A 118 -0.72 -5.74 -27.00
N GLY A 119 -1.85 -6.25 -26.47
CA GLY A 119 -2.12 -7.67 -26.31
C GLY A 119 -1.50 -8.31 -25.06
N ILE A 120 -0.89 -7.52 -24.17
CA ILE A 120 -0.29 -8.02 -22.92
C ILE A 120 -1.39 -8.00 -21.85
N MET A 121 -1.94 -9.18 -21.52
CA MET A 121 -3.12 -9.28 -20.65
C MET A 121 -2.86 -10.04 -19.35
N THR A 122 -1.77 -10.80 -19.26
CA THR A 122 -1.41 -11.62 -18.09
C THR A 122 -0.06 -11.23 -17.49
N ILE A 123 0.23 -11.72 -16.28
CA ILE A 123 1.55 -11.54 -15.64
C ILE A 123 2.63 -12.29 -16.42
N GLU A 124 2.27 -13.43 -17.01
CA GLU A 124 3.14 -14.25 -17.86
C GLU A 124 3.50 -13.53 -19.15
N ASP A 125 2.55 -12.83 -19.78
CA ASP A 125 2.82 -11.99 -20.94
C ASP A 125 3.74 -10.84 -20.57
N LEU A 126 3.53 -10.25 -19.39
CA LEU A 126 4.34 -9.15 -18.88
C LEU A 126 5.80 -9.58 -18.65
N LYS A 127 6.03 -10.81 -18.14
CA LYS A 127 7.37 -11.42 -17.98
C LYS A 127 8.11 -11.62 -19.30
N LYS A 128 7.39 -11.77 -20.41
CA LYS A 128 7.98 -11.91 -21.77
C LYS A 128 8.32 -10.55 -22.42
N HIS A 129 7.81 -9.45 -21.89
CA HIS A 129 7.93 -8.11 -22.48
C HIS A 129 8.56 -7.10 -21.50
N THR A 130 9.61 -7.53 -20.79
CA THR A 130 10.31 -6.68 -19.81
C THR A 130 10.99 -5.47 -20.46
N ASP A 131 11.29 -5.54 -21.76
CA ASP A 131 11.81 -4.43 -22.58
C ASP A 131 10.86 -3.22 -22.61
N LYS A 132 9.56 -3.45 -22.40
CA LYS A 132 8.53 -2.39 -22.38
C LYS A 132 8.32 -1.76 -21.00
N LEU A 133 9.08 -2.20 -19.99
CA LEU A 133 8.90 -1.83 -18.60
C LEU A 133 10.00 -0.90 -18.10
N THR A 134 9.63 0.01 -17.21
CA THR A 134 10.60 0.84 -16.49
C THR A 134 11.29 0.02 -15.39
N HIS A 135 12.42 0.51 -14.87
CA HIS A 135 13.13 -0.15 -13.77
C HIS A 135 12.23 -0.46 -12.55
N HIS A 136 11.38 0.50 -12.14
CA HIS A 136 10.38 0.28 -11.09
C HIS A 136 9.45 -0.88 -11.46
N GLN A 137 8.89 -0.88 -12.67
CA GLN A 137 7.95 -1.92 -13.12
C GLN A 137 8.61 -3.31 -13.19
N ILE A 138 9.88 -3.37 -13.58
CA ILE A 138 10.67 -4.61 -13.58
C ILE A 138 10.82 -5.15 -12.16
N ILE A 139 11.19 -4.31 -11.19
CA ILE A 139 11.28 -4.71 -9.77
C ILE A 139 9.89 -5.13 -9.26
N GLY A 140 8.84 -4.35 -9.59
CA GLY A 140 7.47 -4.66 -9.21
C GLY A 140 6.98 -6.00 -9.74
N LEU A 141 7.42 -6.39 -10.95
CA LEU A 141 7.15 -7.69 -11.54
C LEU A 141 7.98 -8.80 -10.90
N LYS A 142 9.26 -8.54 -10.63
CA LYS A 142 10.19 -9.48 -9.99
C LYS A 142 9.69 -9.92 -8.62
N TYR A 143 9.15 -8.99 -7.83
CA TYR A 143 8.65 -9.25 -6.47
C TYR A 143 7.13 -9.22 -6.36
N PHE A 144 6.41 -9.49 -7.46
CA PHE A 144 4.95 -9.39 -7.51
C PHE A 144 4.27 -10.17 -6.39
N GLU A 145 4.59 -11.46 -6.25
CA GLU A 145 3.99 -12.32 -5.23
C GLU A 145 4.37 -11.93 -3.80
N ASP A 146 5.57 -11.40 -3.61
CA ASP A 146 6.06 -11.00 -2.30
C ASP A 146 5.40 -9.72 -1.81
N PHE A 147 5.21 -8.74 -2.71
CA PHE A 147 4.51 -7.48 -2.39
C PHE A 147 3.02 -7.67 -2.07
N GLU A 148 2.41 -8.80 -2.42
CA GLU A 148 1.02 -9.10 -2.05
C GLU A 148 0.88 -9.67 -0.64
N LYS A 149 1.96 -10.20 -0.08
CA LYS A 149 1.95 -10.80 1.25
C LYS A 149 1.86 -9.74 2.33
N LYS A 150 1.15 -10.06 3.41
CA LYS A 150 1.13 -9.25 4.63
C LYS A 150 2.39 -9.48 5.46
N ILE A 151 2.81 -8.40 6.12
CA ILE A 151 4.00 -8.30 6.97
C ILE A 151 3.55 -8.37 8.43
N PRO A 152 3.89 -9.43 9.18
CA PRO A 152 3.60 -9.52 10.60
C PRO A 152 4.26 -8.39 11.38
N ARG A 153 3.58 -7.89 12.41
CA ARG A 153 4.11 -6.81 13.25
C ARG A 153 5.49 -7.11 13.85
N ALA A 154 5.71 -8.34 14.30
CA ALA A 154 7.00 -8.77 14.86
C ALA A 154 8.17 -8.63 13.86
N GLU A 155 7.90 -8.86 12.57
CA GLU A 155 8.91 -8.69 11.51
C GLU A 155 9.29 -7.22 11.35
N ILE A 156 8.32 -6.30 11.46
CA ILE A 156 8.54 -4.85 11.41
C ILE A 156 9.33 -4.36 12.62
N GLU A 157 9.09 -4.93 13.81
CA GLU A 157 9.81 -4.61 15.04
C GLU A 157 11.31 -4.99 14.93
N GLU A 158 11.63 -6.13 14.31
CA GLU A 158 13.03 -6.51 14.05
C GLU A 158 13.70 -5.58 13.04
N ILE A 159 12.99 -5.20 11.97
CA ILE A 159 13.50 -4.24 10.98
C ILE A 159 13.74 -2.87 11.62
N GLU A 160 12.84 -2.41 12.49
CA GLU A 160 12.99 -1.17 13.25
C GLU A 160 14.27 -1.19 14.10
N LYS A 161 14.61 -2.31 14.74
CA LYS A 161 15.87 -2.46 15.51
C LYS A 161 17.10 -2.32 14.61
N VAL A 162 17.11 -2.97 13.45
CA VAL A 162 18.23 -2.88 12.49
C VAL A 162 18.39 -1.45 11.99
N ILE A 163 17.31 -0.80 11.56
CA ILE A 163 17.37 0.60 11.08
C ILE A 163 17.88 1.52 12.18
N ASN A 164 17.37 1.40 13.42
CA ASN A 164 17.83 2.22 14.53
C ASN A 164 19.32 2.01 14.83
N LYS A 165 19.79 0.76 14.87
CA LYS A 165 21.21 0.45 15.13
C LYS A 165 22.13 1.06 14.08
N GLU A 166 21.83 0.83 12.80
CA GLU A 166 22.67 1.30 11.69
C GLU A 166 22.69 2.83 11.60
N LEU A 167 21.53 3.48 11.79
CA LEU A 167 21.44 4.93 11.72
C LEU A 167 22.02 5.61 12.96
N HIS A 168 21.88 5.02 14.14
CA HIS A 168 22.54 5.53 15.35
C HIS A 168 24.07 5.42 15.25
N SER A 169 24.57 4.37 14.60
CA SER A 169 26.02 4.20 14.33
C SER A 169 26.52 5.20 13.28
N LEU A 170 25.66 5.61 12.35
CA LEU A 170 25.96 6.62 11.33
C LEU A 170 25.98 8.04 11.92
N ASP A 171 24.94 8.40 12.67
CA ASP A 171 24.83 9.65 13.43
C ASP A 171 23.79 9.47 14.56
N PRO A 172 24.18 9.63 15.85
CA PRO A 172 23.27 9.41 16.97
C PRO A 172 22.07 10.37 16.99
N ASP A 173 22.13 11.48 16.25
CA ASP A 173 21.04 12.45 16.15
C ASP A 173 19.91 12.01 15.20
N TYR A 174 20.08 10.93 14.42
CA TYR A 174 18.99 10.37 13.65
C TYR A 174 17.89 9.81 14.56
N LYS A 175 16.65 10.19 14.27
CA LYS A 175 15.46 9.62 14.90
C LYS A 175 14.62 8.90 13.86
N VAL A 176 14.30 7.64 14.16
CA VAL A 176 13.51 6.76 13.31
C VAL A 176 12.14 6.57 13.94
N THR A 177 11.09 6.57 13.13
CA THR A 177 9.73 6.27 13.59
C THR A 177 8.96 5.51 12.53
N ILE A 178 8.58 4.28 12.84
CA ILE A 178 7.70 3.51 11.95
C ILE A 178 6.28 4.08 12.00
N CYS A 179 5.75 4.38 10.82
CA CYS A 179 4.51 5.07 10.58
C CYS A 179 3.44 4.11 10.02
N GLY A 180 2.61 4.59 9.09
CA GLY A 180 1.73 3.72 8.32
C GLY A 180 0.70 2.94 9.13
N SER A 181 0.44 1.72 8.68
CA SER A 181 -0.48 0.79 9.35
C SER A 181 0.05 0.28 10.68
N TYR A 182 1.37 0.15 10.82
CA TYR A 182 2.04 -0.22 12.06
C TYR A 182 1.76 0.77 13.19
N ARG A 183 1.91 2.08 12.95
CA ARG A 183 1.60 3.14 13.93
C ARG A 183 0.12 3.19 14.31
N ARG A 184 -0.77 2.65 13.46
CA ARG A 184 -2.21 2.52 13.76
C ARG A 184 -2.55 1.25 14.57
N GLY A 185 -1.54 0.48 15.00
CA GLY A 185 -1.73 -0.71 15.83
C GLY A 185 -2.22 -1.95 15.08
N LYS A 186 -2.01 -2.04 13.75
CA LYS A 186 -2.34 -3.26 13.03
C LYS A 186 -1.37 -4.40 13.39
N ALA A 187 -1.92 -5.62 13.48
CA ALA A 187 -1.15 -6.85 13.63
C ALA A 187 -0.33 -7.20 12.37
N GLU A 188 -0.80 -6.74 11.21
CA GLU A 188 -0.11 -6.90 9.94
C GLU A 188 -0.16 -5.64 9.07
N SER A 189 0.90 -5.42 8.30
CA SER A 189 1.06 -4.31 7.36
C SER A 189 1.19 -4.79 5.91
N GLY A 190 0.96 -3.90 4.95
CA GLY A 190 1.26 -4.18 3.54
C GLY A 190 2.65 -3.70 3.11
N ASP A 191 3.16 -2.70 3.81
CA ASP A 191 4.43 -2.02 3.58
C ASP A 191 4.97 -1.45 4.90
N ILE A 192 6.22 -0.98 4.89
CA ILE A 192 6.86 -0.32 6.04
C ILE A 192 7.05 1.15 5.68
N ASP A 193 6.22 2.01 6.28
CA ASP A 193 6.42 3.46 6.21
C ASP A 193 7.37 3.90 7.33
N THR A 194 8.50 4.51 7.00
CA THR A 194 9.47 5.01 8.00
C THR A 194 9.65 6.52 7.87
N LEU A 195 9.54 7.21 8.99
CA LEU A 195 9.89 8.62 9.11
C LEU A 195 11.28 8.72 9.73
N ILE A 196 12.21 9.38 9.04
CA ILE A 196 13.56 9.66 9.55
C ILE A 196 13.72 11.17 9.68
N THR A 197 14.19 11.60 10.84
CA THR A 197 14.45 13.03 11.13
C THR A 197 15.86 13.23 11.66
N HIS A 198 16.42 14.42 11.44
CA HIS A 198 17.73 14.82 11.91
C HIS A 198 17.73 16.33 12.20
N PRO A 199 18.39 16.83 13.26
CA PRO A 199 18.42 18.25 13.61
C PRO A 199 18.99 19.15 12.50
N SER A 200 19.87 18.64 11.64
CA SER A 200 20.39 19.40 10.48
C SER A 200 19.36 19.59 9.36
N LEU A 201 18.26 18.83 9.35
CA LEU A 201 17.21 18.87 8.32
C LEU A 201 16.03 19.73 8.78
N THR A 202 16.24 21.04 8.92
CA THR A 202 15.19 22.02 9.29
C THR A 202 14.59 22.71 8.07
N SER A 203 13.32 23.14 8.15
CA SER A 203 12.59 23.78 7.04
C SER A 203 13.22 25.07 6.53
N ASP A 204 14.06 25.70 7.33
CA ASP A 204 14.51 27.08 7.12
C ASP A 204 15.91 27.11 6.46
N LYS A 205 16.56 25.95 6.31
CA LYS A 205 17.92 25.78 5.74
C LYS A 205 18.06 24.56 4.82
N VAL A 206 17.01 24.12 4.12
CA VAL A 206 17.11 22.93 3.25
C VAL A 206 17.83 23.25 1.95
N ASP A 207 19.16 23.11 1.95
CA ASP A 207 19.87 22.80 0.72
C ASP A 207 19.38 21.42 0.22
N LYS A 208 18.69 21.40 -0.92
CA LYS A 208 18.23 20.16 -1.57
C LYS A 208 19.39 19.18 -1.76
N LYS A 209 20.60 19.68 -1.99
CA LYS A 209 21.81 18.85 -2.13
C LYS A 209 22.17 18.16 -0.82
N HIS A 210 22.13 18.88 0.31
CA HIS A 210 22.36 18.32 1.64
C HIS A 210 21.34 17.23 1.99
N LYS A 211 20.04 17.51 1.78
CA LYS A 211 18.97 16.50 1.99
C LYS A 211 19.19 15.24 1.15
N ASN A 212 19.48 15.40 -0.14
CA ASN A 212 19.72 14.27 -1.04
C ASN A 212 20.97 13.49 -0.66
N HIS A 213 22.02 14.17 -0.19
CA HIS A 213 23.23 13.53 0.29
C HIS A 213 22.96 12.68 1.55
N MET A 214 22.25 13.23 2.54
CA MET A 214 21.87 12.48 3.75
C MET A 214 21.00 11.26 3.41
N LEU A 215 20.01 11.42 2.52
CA LEU A 215 19.21 10.29 2.07
C LEU A 215 20.06 9.21 1.38
N LYS A 216 21.00 9.59 0.52
CA LYS A 216 21.93 8.64 -0.11
C LYS A 216 22.80 7.93 0.92
N ASN A 217 23.27 8.63 1.96
CA ASN A 217 24.08 8.02 3.01
C ASN A 217 23.27 7.01 3.84
N ILE A 218 22.02 7.35 4.20
CA ILE A 218 21.08 6.43 4.86
C ILE A 218 20.88 5.18 4.01
N VAL A 219 20.50 5.35 2.74
CA VAL A 219 20.23 4.23 1.83
C VAL A 219 21.48 3.37 1.64
N SER A 220 22.64 3.99 1.40
CA SER A 220 23.90 3.26 1.25
C SER A 220 24.29 2.48 2.51
N THR A 221 24.02 3.02 3.70
CA THR A 221 24.27 2.31 4.96
C THR A 221 23.38 1.08 5.07
N LEU A 222 22.09 1.22 4.76
CA LEU A 222 21.13 0.12 4.83
C LEU A 222 21.30 -0.91 3.69
N GLU A 223 21.85 -0.51 2.55
CA GLU A 223 22.29 -1.44 1.48
C GLU A 223 23.52 -2.23 1.92
N LYS A 224 24.52 -1.58 2.54
CA LYS A 224 25.74 -2.24 3.03
C LYS A 224 25.48 -3.26 4.12
N CYS A 225 24.51 -3.01 5.01
CA CYS A 225 24.11 -3.99 6.03
C CYS A 225 23.21 -5.10 5.48
N GLY A 226 22.82 -5.05 4.19
CA GLY A 226 22.00 -6.04 3.52
C GLY A 226 20.49 -5.91 3.78
N LEU A 227 20.06 -4.89 4.52
CA LEU A 227 18.63 -4.65 4.76
C LEU A 227 17.93 -4.22 3.47
N ILE A 228 18.46 -3.20 2.77
CA ILE A 228 17.91 -2.75 1.48
C ILE A 228 18.51 -3.56 0.35
N THR A 229 17.66 -4.13 -0.50
CA THR A 229 18.07 -4.99 -1.62
C THR A 229 17.87 -4.34 -2.97
N GLU A 230 16.90 -3.42 -3.10
CA GLU A 230 16.60 -2.73 -4.36
C GLU A 230 16.10 -1.31 -4.08
N THR A 231 16.37 -0.40 -5.01
CA THR A 231 15.88 0.97 -4.96
C THR A 231 14.96 1.25 -6.15
N LEU A 232 13.69 1.57 -5.87
CA LEU A 232 12.68 1.88 -6.88
C LEU A 232 12.67 3.38 -7.21
N SER A 233 12.87 4.24 -6.20
CA SER A 233 12.95 5.70 -6.34
C SER A 233 13.77 6.33 -5.22
N LEU A 234 14.54 7.38 -5.52
CA LEU A 234 15.41 8.09 -4.55
C LEU A 234 14.87 9.45 -4.10
N GLY A 235 13.85 10.03 -4.74
CA GLY A 235 13.37 11.38 -4.38
C GLY A 235 12.54 11.38 -3.10
N ARG A 236 11.40 10.68 -3.15
CA ARG A 236 10.79 10.07 -1.97
C ARG A 236 11.25 8.63 -2.01
N TYR A 237 12.10 8.23 -1.07
CA TYR A 237 12.70 6.91 -1.15
C TYR A 237 11.62 5.83 -1.15
N GLN A 238 11.71 4.94 -2.12
CA GLN A 238 10.92 3.72 -2.24
C GLN A 238 11.90 2.60 -2.57
N GLY A 239 11.93 1.59 -1.72
CA GLY A 239 12.87 0.47 -1.84
C GLY A 239 12.25 -0.86 -1.48
N ALA A 240 12.97 -1.92 -1.82
CA ALA A 240 12.76 -3.26 -1.30
C ALA A 240 13.72 -3.50 -0.14
N CYS A 241 13.24 -4.06 0.96
CA CYS A 241 14.10 -4.55 2.03
C CYS A 241 13.82 -6.01 2.41
N LYS A 242 14.83 -6.70 2.95
CA LYS A 242 14.75 -8.08 3.40
C LYS A 242 15.43 -8.19 4.76
N LEU A 243 14.78 -8.89 5.70
CA LEU A 243 15.43 -9.27 6.94
C LEU A 243 16.22 -10.56 6.70
N ASP A 244 17.55 -10.51 6.79
CA ASP A 244 18.36 -11.72 6.66
C ASP A 244 18.37 -12.54 7.95
N VAL A 245 18.32 -13.87 7.83
CA VAL A 245 18.21 -14.79 8.97
C VAL A 245 19.54 -14.96 9.69
N ASP A 246 20.65 -14.71 8.97
CA ASP A 246 22.04 -14.82 9.44
C ASP A 246 22.67 -13.47 9.81
N HIS A 247 21.84 -12.45 10.07
CA HIS A 247 22.35 -11.19 10.61
C HIS A 247 23.07 -11.49 11.95
N PRO A 248 24.34 -11.06 12.15
CA PRO A 248 25.28 -11.63 13.13
C PRO A 248 24.93 -11.47 14.62
N HIS A 249 23.69 -11.08 14.95
CA HIS A 249 23.28 -10.73 16.30
C HIS A 249 21.90 -11.29 16.67
N LYS A 250 21.71 -12.61 16.53
CA LYS A 250 20.60 -13.33 17.16
C LYS A 250 21.02 -13.93 18.50
N GLU A 251 21.07 -13.12 19.55
CA GLU A 251 20.89 -13.62 20.92
C GLU A 251 19.42 -13.42 21.31
N ALA A 252 18.56 -14.38 20.94
CA ALA A 252 17.32 -14.77 21.63
C ALA A 252 16.38 -15.56 20.67
N GLY A 253 16.44 -16.88 20.74
CA GLY A 253 15.24 -17.71 20.97
C GLY A 253 14.08 -17.78 19.98
N TYR A 254 14.14 -17.22 18.75
CA TYR A 254 13.05 -17.41 17.78
C TYR A 254 13.56 -17.77 16.38
N LYS A 255 13.27 -19.01 15.95
CA LYS A 255 13.43 -19.43 14.55
C LYS A 255 12.38 -18.73 13.70
N VAL A 256 12.74 -17.59 13.12
CA VAL A 256 12.02 -17.03 11.97
C VAL A 256 12.37 -17.91 10.77
N ASN A 257 11.38 -18.63 10.23
CA ASN A 257 11.57 -19.42 9.01
C ASN A 257 12.10 -18.51 7.90
N ALA A 258 13.31 -18.83 7.46
CA ALA A 258 13.99 -18.20 6.34
C ALA A 258 13.20 -18.42 5.06
N SER A 259 12.68 -17.33 4.46
CA SER A 259 12.42 -17.17 3.01
C SER A 259 11.37 -16.08 2.71
N ARG A 260 11.51 -14.84 3.20
CA ARG A 260 10.62 -13.75 2.76
C ARG A 260 11.42 -12.63 2.10
N PRO A 261 11.39 -12.50 0.76
CA PRO A 261 11.98 -11.36 0.09
C PRO A 261 11.05 -10.14 0.16
N VAL A 262 11.66 -8.97 0.33
CA VAL A 262 11.23 -7.70 -0.29
C VAL A 262 9.94 -7.06 0.24
N LEU A 263 10.15 -6.17 1.22
CA LEU A 263 9.17 -5.29 1.84
C LEU A 263 9.33 -3.88 1.26
N LEU A 264 8.23 -3.20 0.97
CA LEU A 264 8.28 -1.84 0.45
C LEU A 264 8.59 -0.86 1.60
N LEU A 265 9.79 -0.28 1.61
CA LEU A 265 10.18 0.75 2.57
C LEU A 265 9.92 2.13 1.97
N HIS A 266 9.03 2.90 2.60
CA HIS A 266 8.79 4.30 2.25
C HIS A 266 9.44 5.21 3.26
N THR A 267 10.52 5.89 2.86
CA THR A 267 11.11 6.93 3.71
C THR A 267 10.55 8.29 3.34
N LEU A 268 9.80 8.88 4.26
CA LEU A 268 9.32 10.24 4.17
C LEU A 268 10.16 11.13 5.08
N PHE A 269 10.75 12.19 4.54
CA PHE A 269 11.18 13.33 5.35
C PHE A 269 10.00 14.31 5.41
N TYR A 270 9.31 14.38 6.55
CA TYR A 270 8.33 15.44 6.77
C TYR A 270 8.73 16.39 7.89
N ARG A 271 8.63 17.67 7.50
CA ARG A 271 8.62 18.93 8.21
C ARG A 271 7.73 18.88 9.46
N PHE A 272 8.32 19.01 10.63
CA PHE A 272 7.60 19.58 11.77
C PHE A 272 7.96 21.06 11.87
N ARG A 273 6.96 21.91 11.71
CA ARG A 273 6.96 23.25 12.30
C ARG A 273 6.41 23.01 13.70
N CYS A 274 7.24 23.12 14.73
CA CYS A 274 6.70 23.34 16.06
C CYS A 274 5.97 24.69 16.02
N VAL A 275 4.73 24.70 16.50
CA VAL A 275 4.15 25.91 17.10
C VAL A 275 4.65 25.91 18.54
#